data_AF-A0A9Q0JDB0-F1
#
_entry.id   AF-A0A9Q0JDB0-F1
#
_cell.length_a   1.000
_cell.length_b   1.000
_cell.length_c   1.000
_cell.angle_alpha   90.00
_cell.angle_beta   90.00
_cell.angle_gamma   90.00
#
_symmetry.space_group_name_H-M   'P 1'
#
loop_
_entity.id
_entity.type
_entity.pdbx_description
1 polymer ?
#
loop_
_entity_poly.entity_id
_entity_poly.type
_entity_poly.pdbx_seq_one_letter_code
_entity_poly.pdbx_strand_id
1 'polypeptide(L)' 'MANLAKLEFEALDISGRNYLSWRLDAEMHLDAQGLGDTIKSPQDVSSQDKAKAMIFLRHHLHDSLKTEYLTVK' A
#
# COMPACT_ATOMS: atom_id res chain seq x y z
N MET A 1 9.77 5.44 22.39
CA MET A 1 9.09 6.30 21.41
C MET A 1 9.08 5.52 20.11
N ALA A 2 7.90 5.12 19.62
CA ALA A 2 7.85 4.46 18.32
C ALA A 2 8.22 5.51 17.27
N ASN A 3 9.31 5.30 16.55
CA ASN A 3 9.55 5.99 15.29
C ASN A 3 8.45 5.53 14.34
N LEU A 4 7.27 6.17 14.39
CA LEU A 4 6.34 6.11 13.27
C LEU A 4 7.11 6.74 12.12
N ALA A 5 7.60 5.92 11.21
CA ALA A 5 8.07 6.40 9.93
C ALA A 5 6.97 7.31 9.37
N LYS A 6 7.34 8.54 9.02
CA LYS A 6 6.40 9.53 8.52
C LYS A 6 5.83 8.99 7.21
N LEU A 7 4.52 8.80 7.18
CA LEU A 7 3.81 8.42 5.96
C LEU A 7 3.94 9.56 4.93
N GLU A 8 4.09 9.16 3.68
CA GLU A 8 4.15 10.07 2.55
C GLU A 8 2.80 10.75 2.30
N PHE A 9 1.70 10.06 2.60
CA PHE A 9 0.32 10.55 2.56
C PHE A 9 -0.56 9.86 3.61
N GLU A 10 -1.83 10.24 3.70
CA GLU A 10 -2.74 9.68 4.70
C GLU A 10 -2.97 8.17 4.48
N ALA A 11 -2.85 7.37 5.55
CA ALA A 11 -3.17 5.95 5.48
C ALA A 11 -4.67 5.71 5.22
N LEU A 12 -5.01 4.57 4.62
CA LEU A 12 -6.39 4.13 4.44
C LEU A 12 -7.04 4.00 5.82
N ASP A 13 -8.06 4.80 6.05
CA ASP A 13 -8.78 4.81 7.32
C ASP A 13 -9.57 3.52 7.51
N ILE A 14 -9.79 3.11 8.76
CA ILE A 14 -10.51 1.87 9.08
C ILE A 14 -11.95 1.83 8.54
N SER A 15 -12.58 2.99 8.37
CA SER A 15 -13.91 3.12 7.76
C SER A 15 -13.89 3.14 6.23
N GLY A 16 -12.72 3.24 5.61
CA GLY A 16 -12.54 3.29 4.16
C GLY A 16 -13.06 4.56 3.48
N ARG A 17 -13.41 5.61 4.24
CA ARG A 17 -13.98 6.86 3.69
C ARG A 17 -12.99 7.64 2.83
N ASN A 18 -11.70 7.54 3.13
CA ASN A 18 -10.65 8.18 2.34
C ASN A 18 -10.12 7.29 1.19
N TYR A 19 -10.78 6.18 0.87
CA TYR A 19 -10.31 5.21 -0.14
C TYR A 19 -9.94 5.84 -1.49
N LEU A 20 -10.74 6.78 -2.00
CA LEU A 20 -10.46 7.40 -3.29
C LEU A 20 -9.17 8.25 -3.27
N SER A 21 -8.95 9.03 -2.20
CA SER A 21 -7.72 9.81 -2.05
C SER A 21 -6.52 8.89 -1.85
N TRP A 22 -6.63 7.94 -0.92
CA TRP A 22 -5.59 6.95 -0.64
C TRP A 22 -5.17 6.18 -1.88
N ARG A 23 -6.14 5.75 -2.70
CA ARG A 23 -5.88 5.03 -3.94
C ARG A 23 -5.09 5.89 -4.93
N LEU A 24 -5.51 7.14 -5.14
CA LEU A 24 -4.83 8.05 -6.07
C LEU A 24 -3.40 8.33 -5.62
N ASP A 25 -3.20 8.61 -4.33
CA ASP A 25 -1.88 8.85 -3.77
C ASP A 25 -0.98 7.60 -3.90
N ALA A 26 -1.52 6.42 -3.59
CA ALA A 26 -0.79 5.16 -3.74
C ALA A 26 -0.41 4.86 -5.19
N GLU A 27 -1.32 5.06 -6.15
CA GLU A 27 -1.06 4.88 -7.59
C GLU A 27 0.04 5.85 -8.07
N MET A 28 -0.05 7.14 -7.73
CA MET A 28 0.97 8.13 -8.11
C MET A 28 2.36 7.81 -7.54
N HIS A 29 2.43 7.38 -6.27
CA HIS A 29 3.69 7.03 -5.64
C HIS A 29 4.34 5.79 -6.26
N LEU A 30 3.54 4.79 -6.63
CA LEU A 30 4.05 3.58 -7.27
C LEU A 30 4.47 3.86 -8.73
N ASP A 31 3.71 4.65 -9.48
CA ASP A 31 4.09 5.10 -10.81
C ASP A 31 5.44 5.85 -10.76
N ALA A 32 5.62 6.76 -9.80
CA ALA A 32 6.86 7.51 -9.60
C ALA A 32 8.07 6.61 -9.26
N GLN A 33 7.83 5.43 -8.67
CA GLN A 33 8.87 4.44 -8.35
C GLN A 33 9.08 3.40 -9.47
N GLY A 34 8.37 3.50 -10.60
CA GLY A 34 8.39 2.50 -11.66
C GLY A 34 7.70 1.18 -11.27
N LEU A 35 6.85 1.22 -10.23
CA LEU A 35 6.11 0.08 -9.69
C LEU A 35 4.62 0.09 -10.09
N GLY A 36 4.16 1.08 -10.84
CA GLY A 36 2.76 1.25 -11.25
C GLY A 36 2.10 0.02 -11.85
N ASP A 37 2.81 -0.67 -12.74
CA ASP A 37 2.32 -1.86 -13.43
C ASP A 37 2.26 -3.09 -12.52
N THR A 38 2.92 -3.06 -11.36
CA THR A 38 2.92 -4.15 -10.36
C THR A 38 1.54 -4.44 -9.82
N ILE A 39 0.69 -3.41 -9.67
CA ILE A 39 -0.68 -3.59 -9.20
C ILE A 39 -1.61 -4.01 -10.36
N LYS A 40 -1.35 -3.52 -11.57
CA LYS A 40 -2.24 -3.72 -12.74
C LYS A 40 -2.05 -5.11 -13.37
N SER A 41 -0.81 -5.57 -13.49
CA SER A 41 -0.44 -6.80 -14.21
C SER A 41 0.58 -7.62 -13.42
N PRO A 42 0.17 -8.26 -12.31
CA PRO A 42 1.10 -8.98 -11.45
C PRO A 42 1.70 -10.24 -12.10
N GLN A 43 1.29 -10.69 -13.28
CA GLN A 43 1.82 -11.95 -13.84
C GLN A 43 3.26 -11.81 -14.34
N ASP A 44 3.64 -10.66 -14.92
CA ASP A 44 4.95 -10.47 -15.58
C ASP A 44 5.95 -9.66 -14.75
N VAL A 45 5.62 -9.41 -13.47
CA VAL A 45 6.43 -8.55 -12.59
C VAL A 45 7.29 -9.39 -11.66
N SER A 46 8.52 -8.93 -11.41
CA SER A 46 9.46 -9.62 -10.53
C SER A 46 8.87 -9.80 -9.12
N SER A 47 9.21 -10.91 -8.45
CA SER A 47 8.80 -11.14 -7.06
C SER A 47 9.30 -10.04 -6.12
N GLN A 48 10.43 -9.43 -6.44
CA GLN A 48 11.00 -8.33 -5.68
C GLN A 48 10.14 -7.06 -5.79
N ASP A 49 9.71 -6.70 -6.99
CA ASP A 49 8.91 -5.49 -7.21
C ASP A 49 7.50 -5.65 -6.65
N LYS A 50 6.93 -6.86 -6.74
CA LYS A 50 5.72 -7.24 -5.99
C LYS A 50 5.89 -7.02 -4.50
N ALA A 51 6.98 -7.51 -3.91
CA ALA A 51 7.24 -7.35 -2.49
C ALA A 51 7.38 -5.87 -2.09
N LYS A 52 8.09 -5.05 -2.88
CA LYS A 52 8.20 -3.60 -2.65
C LYS A 52 6.84 -2.92 -2.66
N ALA A 53 6.02 -3.16 -3.70
CA ALA A 53 4.69 -2.58 -3.81
C ALA A 53 3.78 -3.01 -2.65
N MET A 54 3.80 -4.29 -2.26
CA MET A 54 3.01 -4.79 -1.13
C MET A 54 3.44 -4.18 0.21
N ILE A 55 4.74 -4.05 0.46
CA ILE A 55 5.27 -3.40 1.67
C ILE A 55 4.81 -1.94 1.72
N PHE A 56 4.90 -1.24 0.59
CA PHE A 56 4.46 0.15 0.46
C PHE A 56 2.96 0.31 0.77
N LEU A 57 2.10 -0.48 0.12
CA LEU A 57 0.66 -0.46 0.37
C LEU A 57 0.32 -0.80 1.82
N ARG A 58 0.96 -1.83 2.39
CA ARG A 58 0.77 -2.23 3.79
C ARG A 58 1.24 -1.16 4.77
N HIS A 59 2.26 -0.38 4.44
CA HIS A 59 2.69 0.75 5.28
C HIS A 59 1.57 1.80 5.42
N HIS A 60 0.83 2.02 4.34
CA HIS A 60 -0.25 3.00 4.23
C HIS A 60 -1.64 2.44 4.58
N LEU A 61 -1.74 1.32 5.29
CA LEU A 61 -3.01 0.86 5.87
C LEU A 61 -3.11 1.28 7.34
N HIS A 62 -4.34 1.51 7.82
CA HIS A 62 -4.59 1.54 9.25
C HIS A 62 -4.18 0.21 9.91
N ASP A 63 -3.60 0.26 11.11
CA ASP A 63 -3.03 -0.92 11.78
C ASP A 63 -4.05 -2.05 11.98
N SER A 64 -5.30 -1.72 12.31
CA SER A 64 -6.38 -2.71 12.43
C SER A 64 -6.67 -3.45 11.12
N LEU A 65 -6.51 -2.78 9.97
CA LEU A 65 -6.68 -3.42 8.66
C LEU A 65 -5.52 -4.39 8.39
N LYS A 66 -4.30 -4.08 8.84
CA LYS A 66 -3.13 -4.97 8.69
C LYS A 66 -3.32 -6.30 9.42
N THR A 67 -4.08 -6.32 10.52
CA THR A 67 -4.34 -7.53 11.31
C THR A 67 -5.44 -8.40 10.73
N GLU A 68 -6.46 -7.82 10.08
CA GLU A 68 -7.54 -8.59 9.46
C GLU A 68 -7.00 -9.47 8.30
N TYR A 69 -6.15 -8.90 7.45
CA TYR A 69 -5.57 -9.63 6.32
C TYR A 69 -4.54 -10.72 6.69
N LEU A 70 -4.12 -10.83 7.96
CA LEU A 70 -3.29 -11.96 8.42
C LEU A 70 -4.10 -13.24 8.64
N THR A 71 -5.42 -13.13 8.79
CA THR A 71 -6.31 -14.27 9.06
C THR A 71 -6.97 -14.84 7.81
N VAL A 72 -6.83 -14.18 6.67
CA VAL A 72 -7.32 -14.67 5.38
C VAL A 72 -6.28 -15.63 4.81
N LYS A 73 -6.53 -16.94 4.99
CA LYS A 73 -5.78 -18.04 4.38
C LYS A 73 -6.31 -18.36 2.99
#